data_AF-A0A9E5QKG6-F1
#
_entry.id   AF-A0A9E5QKG6-F1
#
_cell.length_a   1.000
_cell.length_b   1.000
_cell.length_c   1.000
_cell.angle_alpha   90.00
_cell.angle_beta   90.00
_cell.angle_gamma   90.00
#
_symmetry.space_group_name_H-M   'P 1'
#
loop_
_entity.id
_entity.type
_entity.pdbx_description
1 polymer ?
#
loop_
_entity_poly.entity_id
_entity_poly.type
_entity_poly.pdbx_seq_one_letter_code
_entity_poly.pdbx_strand_id
1 'polypeptide(L)'
;ACEGPQGPEGIQGPEGPEGQVGPAGEDGSVILAGQGAPSGDLGSNGDYYLDQNTGELYGPKNDQGWGTPISLQGPPGQDGKDGEDGSQIYS
;
A
#
# COMPACT_ATOMS: atom_id res chain seq x y z
N ALA A 1 19.01 -50.54 61.42
CA ALA A 1 19.24 -50.01 60.07
C ALA A 1 19.05 -48.50 60.16
N CYS A 2 20.12 -47.74 59.93
CA CYS A 2 20.05 -46.27 59.93
C CYS A 2 20.39 -45.83 58.52
N GLU A 3 19.37 -45.60 57.70
CA GLU A 3 19.56 -44.94 56.41
C GLU A 3 19.68 -43.44 56.68
N GLY A 4 20.73 -42.83 56.15
CA GLY A 4 21.03 -41.42 56.37
C GLY A 4 19.97 -40.51 55.74
N PRO A 5 19.91 -39.22 56.14
CA PRO A 5 19.00 -38.27 55.53
C PRO A 5 19.28 -38.16 54.02
N GLN A 6 18.21 -38.13 53.23
CA GLN A 6 18.29 -37.88 51.79
C GLN A 6 19.01 -36.55 51.54
N GLY A 7 19.93 -36.54 50.56
CA GLY A 7 20.67 -35.33 50.18
C GLY A 7 19.74 -34.23 49.64
N PRO A 8 20.23 -32.97 49.60
CA PRO A 8 19.47 -31.86 49.05
C PRO A 8 19.15 -32.10 47.57
N GLU A 9 18.01 -31.56 47.13
CA GLU A 9 17.62 -31.57 45.72
C GLU A 9 18.64 -30.80 44.86
N GLY A 10 18.88 -31.29 43.64
CA GLY A 10 19.83 -30.66 42.72
C GLY A 10 19.36 -29.28 42.24
N ILE A 11 20.31 -28.43 41.85
CA ILE A 11 19.98 -27.13 41.24
C ILE A 11 19.29 -27.32 39.88
N GLN A 12 18.36 -26.42 39.55
CA GLN A 12 17.73 -26.37 38.23
C GLN A 12 18.79 -26.17 37.14
N GLY A 13 18.64 -26.86 36.01
CA GLY A 13 19.51 -26.70 34.84
C GLY A 13 19.42 -25.30 34.21
N PRO A 14 20.38 -24.92 33.37
CA PRO A 14 20.35 -23.65 32.66
C PRO A 14 19.13 -23.56 31.74
N GLU A 15 18.69 -22.34 31.47
CA GLU A 15 17.67 -22.07 30.45
C GLU A 15 18.13 -22.55 29.07
N GLY A 16 17.18 -23.00 28.25
CA GLY A 16 17.46 -23.45 26.88
C GLY A 16 17.85 -22.27 25.96
N PRO A 17 18.44 -22.56 24.78
CA PRO A 17 18.72 -21.52 23.80
C PRO A 17 17.42 -20.88 23.29
N GLU A 18 17.52 -19.60 22.89
CA GLU A 18 16.44 -18.89 22.20
C GLU A 18 16.04 -19.60 20.90
N GLY A 19 14.75 -19.52 20.55
CA GLY A 19 14.21 -20.06 19.30
C GLY A 19 14.75 -19.35 18.06
N GLN A 20 14.62 -19.98 16.89
CA GLN A 20 14.98 -19.33 15.62
C GLN A 20 14.01 -18.18 15.30
N VAL A 21 14.55 -17.11 14.72
CA VAL A 21 13.77 -16.00 14.17
C VAL A 21 12.88 -16.52 13.03
N GLY A 22 11.63 -16.04 12.97
CA GLY A 22 10.70 -16.38 11.89
C GLY A 22 11.10 -15.81 10.52
N PRO A 23 10.46 -16.27 9.42
CA PRO A 23 10.72 -15.72 8.09
C PRO A 23 10.28 -14.24 8.00
N ALA A 24 10.87 -13.50 7.05
CA ALA A 24 10.39 -12.17 6.70
C ALA A 24 8.95 -12.24 6.11
N GLY A 25 8.18 -11.17 6.30
CA GLY A 25 6.85 -11.03 5.68
C GLY A 25 6.94 -10.83 4.17
N GLU A 26 5.83 -11.02 3.46
CA GLU A 26 5.73 -10.74 2.02
C GLU A 26 5.86 -9.24 1.71
N ASP A 27 6.36 -8.93 0.52
CA ASP A 27 6.42 -7.56 0.01
C ASP A 27 4.99 -7.00 -0.15
N GLY A 28 4.78 -5.75 0.27
CA GLY A 28 3.51 -5.05 0.08
C GLY A 28 3.28 -4.61 -1.37
N SER A 29 2.05 -4.19 -1.69
CA SER A 29 1.76 -3.61 -3.00
C SER A 29 2.33 -2.22 -3.17
N VAL A 30 2.67 -1.86 -4.42
CA VAL A 30 3.11 -0.52 -4.79
C VAL A 30 2.13 0.16 -5.75
N ILE A 31 2.18 1.50 -5.78
CA ILE A 31 1.50 2.29 -6.81
C ILE A 31 2.56 2.78 -7.80
N LEU A 32 2.47 2.28 -9.02
CA LEU A 32 3.28 2.71 -10.16
C LEU A 32 2.60 3.89 -10.87
N ALA A 33 3.36 4.68 -11.62
CA ALA A 33 2.81 5.77 -12.42
C ALA A 33 3.59 5.91 -13.72
N GLY A 34 2.89 6.28 -14.79
CA GLY A 34 3.50 6.49 -16.09
C GLY A 34 2.56 7.19 -17.07
N GLN A 35 3.05 7.37 -18.29
CA GLN A 35 2.29 7.98 -19.38
C GLN A 35 1.60 6.88 -20.19
N GLY A 36 0.26 6.88 -20.22
CA GLY A 36 -0.52 5.89 -20.93
C GLY A 36 -0.81 4.64 -20.11
N ALA A 37 -1.62 3.75 -20.69
CA ALA A 37 -2.00 2.49 -20.08
C ALA A 37 -0.78 1.59 -19.80
N PRO A 38 -0.76 0.88 -18.66
CA PRO A 38 0.38 0.06 -18.27
C PRO A 38 0.54 -1.20 -19.13
N SER A 39 1.79 -1.64 -19.30
CA SER A 39 2.07 -2.96 -19.88
C SER A 39 1.64 -4.07 -18.93
N GLY A 40 1.18 -5.21 -19.47
CA GLY A 40 0.88 -6.42 -18.69
C GLY A 40 2.09 -6.99 -17.94
N ASP A 41 3.32 -6.72 -18.40
CA ASP A 41 4.56 -7.17 -17.75
C ASP A 41 5.02 -6.24 -16.61
N LEU A 42 4.41 -5.06 -16.49
CA LEU A 42 4.79 -4.06 -15.49
C LEU A 42 4.18 -4.41 -14.13
N GLY A 43 4.97 -4.35 -13.05
CA GLY A 43 4.50 -4.58 -11.68
C GLY A 43 4.17 -6.04 -11.36
N SER A 44 3.83 -6.29 -10.11
CA SER A 44 3.47 -7.58 -9.53
C SER A 44 1.98 -7.65 -9.21
N ASN A 45 1.46 -8.85 -8.99
CA ASN A 45 0.08 -9.02 -8.55
C ASN A 45 -0.14 -8.29 -7.22
N GLY A 46 -1.23 -7.52 -7.13
CA GLY A 46 -1.53 -6.63 -6.00
C GLY A 46 -1.15 -5.17 -6.23
N ASP A 47 -0.32 -4.87 -7.23
CA ASP A 47 0.09 -3.49 -7.52
C ASP A 47 -1.01 -2.67 -8.19
N TYR A 48 -0.91 -1.36 -8.05
CA TYR A 48 -1.75 -0.37 -8.73
C TYR A 48 -0.91 0.44 -9.71
N TYR A 49 -1.55 1.01 -10.73
CA TYR A 49 -0.89 1.90 -11.68
C TYR A 49 -1.74 3.12 -11.99
N LEU A 50 -1.13 4.30 -12.01
CA LEU A 50 -1.76 5.56 -12.39
C LEU A 50 -1.28 6.01 -13.78
N ASP A 51 -2.21 6.07 -14.74
CA ASP A 51 -1.97 6.74 -16.02
C ASP A 51 -2.07 8.26 -15.84
N GLN A 52 -0.96 8.95 -16.02
CA GLN A 52 -0.85 10.40 -15.85
C GLN A 52 -1.46 11.20 -17.02
N ASN A 53 -1.72 10.57 -18.16
CA ASN A 53 -2.35 11.24 -19.31
C ASN A 53 -3.88 11.34 -19.13
N THR A 54 -4.50 10.26 -18.67
CA THR A 54 -5.95 10.16 -18.53
C THR A 54 -6.42 10.35 -17.09
N GLY A 55 -5.53 10.22 -16.11
CA GLY A 55 -5.88 10.20 -14.69
C GLY A 55 -6.59 8.89 -14.29
N GLU A 56 -6.36 7.82 -15.05
CA GLU A 56 -6.95 6.51 -14.80
C GLU A 56 -6.11 5.68 -13.84
N LEU A 57 -6.77 5.12 -12.82
CA LEU A 57 -6.19 4.17 -11.89
C LEU A 57 -6.50 2.73 -12.33
N TYR A 58 -5.46 1.95 -12.56
CA TYR A 58 -5.47 0.55 -12.92
C TYR A 58 -5.12 -0.32 -11.70
N GLY A 59 -5.73 -1.50 -11.59
CA GLY A 59 -5.41 -2.49 -10.56
C GLY A 59 -6.51 -2.74 -9.51
N PRO A 60 -6.25 -3.62 -8.53
CA PRO A 60 -4.98 -4.31 -8.31
C PRO A 60 -4.66 -5.29 -9.44
N LYS A 61 -3.40 -5.34 -9.88
CA LYS A 61 -2.96 -6.26 -10.92
C LYS A 61 -3.18 -7.71 -10.46
N ASN A 62 -3.61 -8.56 -11.37
CA ASN A 62 -3.75 -9.99 -11.15
C ASN A 62 -3.18 -10.77 -12.35
N ASP A 63 -3.32 -12.10 -12.32
CA ASP A 63 -2.84 -12.98 -13.41
C ASP A 63 -3.48 -12.70 -14.78
N GLN A 64 -4.61 -11.99 -14.81
CA GLN A 64 -5.28 -11.55 -16.04
C GLN A 64 -4.84 -10.14 -16.48
N GLY A 65 -3.99 -9.46 -15.71
CA GLY A 65 -3.48 -8.12 -15.96
C GLY A 65 -4.09 -7.06 -15.05
N TRP A 66 -4.27 -5.85 -15.59
CA TRP A 66 -4.59 -4.63 -14.84
C TRP A 66 -6.09 -4.37 -14.63
N GLY A 67 -6.97 -5.13 -15.28
CA GLY A 67 -8.42 -4.96 -15.20
C GLY A 67 -8.93 -3.68 -15.87
N THR A 68 -10.16 -3.29 -15.51
CA THR A 68 -10.80 -2.06 -16.01
C THR A 68 -10.36 -0.86 -15.19
N PRO A 69 -9.88 0.23 -15.80
CA PRO A 69 -9.44 1.41 -15.07
C PRO A 69 -10.60 2.18 -14.43
N ILE A 70 -10.28 2.92 -13.37
CA ILE A 70 -11.16 3.88 -12.71
C ILE A 70 -10.63 5.28 -12.98
N SER A 71 -11.44 6.16 -13.60
CA SER A 71 -11.04 7.57 -13.78
C SER A 71 -11.09 8.32 -12.45
N LEU A 72 -10.00 9.01 -12.13
CA LEU A 72 -9.91 9.91 -10.97
C LEU A 72 -10.25 11.36 -11.32
N GLN A 73 -10.52 11.67 -12.59
CA GLN A 73 -10.96 13.00 -12.99
C GLN A 73 -12.42 13.24 -12.58
N GLY A 74 -12.65 14.32 -11.84
CA GLY A 74 -14.00 14.80 -11.53
C GLY A 74 -14.68 15.45 -12.75
N PRO A 75 -15.98 15.76 -12.65
CA PRO A 75 -16.64 16.56 -13.67
C PRO A 75 -15.94 17.91 -13.85
N PRO A 76 -16.00 18.52 -15.05
CA PRO A 76 -15.52 19.89 -15.26
C PRO A 76 -16.08 20.85 -14.21
N GLY A 77 -15.26 21.80 -13.76
CA GLY A 77 -15.71 22.88 -12.90
C GLY A 77 -16.80 23.72 -13.57
N GLN A 78 -17.59 24.43 -12.77
CA GLN A 78 -18.53 25.42 -13.32
C GLN A 78 -17.76 26.60 -13.91
N ASP A 79 -18.25 27.14 -15.02
CA ASP A 79 -17.71 28.37 -15.59
C ASP A 79 -17.72 29.51 -14.55
N GLY A 80 -16.70 30.36 -14.62
CA GLY A 80 -16.65 31.57 -13.79
C GLY A 80 -17.84 32.47 -14.09
N LYS A 81 -18.32 33.21 -13.08
CA LYS A 81 -19.31 34.26 -13.31
C LYS A 81 -18.66 35.37 -14.13
N ASP A 82 -19.34 35.86 -15.17
CA ASP A 82 -18.91 37.07 -15.87
C ASP A 82 -18.76 38.23 -14.88
N GLY A 83 -17.74 39.06 -15.07
CA GLY A 83 -17.53 40.25 -14.25
C GLY A 83 -18.63 41.29 -14.50
N GLU A 84 -19.00 42.06 -13.47
CA GLU A 84 -19.93 43.18 -13.63
C GLU A 84 -19.28 44.28 -14.50
N ASP A 85 -20.00 44.75 -15.52
CA ASP A 85 -19.57 45.88 -16.36
C ASP A 85 -19.42 47.15 -15.51
N GLY A 86 -18.25 47.80 -15.60
CA GLY A 86 -17.96 49.04 -14.90
C GLY A 86 -18.81 50.20 -15.41
N SER A 87 -19.90 50.49 -14.71
CA SER A 87 -20.76 51.67 -14.93
C SER A 87 -20.61 52.61 -13.72
N GLN A 88 -20.45 53.93 -13.80
CA GLN A 88 -20.88 54.96 -14.73
C GLN A 88 -19.90 56.15 -14.63
N ILE A 89 -19.60 56.85 -15.73
CA ILE A 89 -18.88 58.12 -15.68
C ILE A 89 -19.91 59.23 -15.41
N TYR A 90 -19.90 59.81 -14.20
CA TYR A 90 -20.69 61.00 -13.90
C TYR A 90 -20.13 62.18 -14.71
N SER A 91 -20.97 62.78 -15.55
CA SER A 91 -20.70 64.04 -16.27
C SER A 91 -21.20 65.22 -15.45
#